data_AF-A0A0D6DTR8-F1
#
_entry.id   AF-A0A0D6DTR8-F1
#
_cell.length_a   1.000
_cell.length_b   1.000
_cell.length_c   1.000
_cell.angle_alpha   90.00
_cell.angle_beta   90.00
_cell.angle_gamma   90.00
#
_symmetry.space_group_name_H-M   'P 1'
#
loop_
_entity.id
_entity.type
_entity.pdbx_description
1 polymer ?
#
loop_
_entity_poly.entity_id
_entity_poly.type
_entity_poly.pdbx_seq_one_letter_code
_entity_poly.pdbx_strand_id
1 'polypeptide(L)' 'MKVELLKNGLSIVDLSKKVSIDPSYSNQIVNGKRNPSPKLAKRIAETLGVEITDIFTIEINKEAN' A
#
# COMPACT_ATOMS: atom_id res chain seq x y z
N MET A 1 -6.05 2.66 4.42
CA MET A 1 -5.97 1.46 3.55
C MET A 1 -7.17 0.50 3.65
N LYS A 2 -7.52 -0.09 4.80
CA LYS A 2 -8.63 -1.07 4.89
C LYS A 2 -10.00 -0.52 4.43
N VAL A 3 -10.31 0.72 4.81
CA VAL A 3 -11.53 1.41 4.36
C VAL A 3 -11.55 1.56 2.84
N GLU A 4 -10.40 1.81 2.22
CA GLU A 4 -10.31 1.99 0.78
C GLU A 4 -10.48 0.67 0.01
N LEU A 5 -9.95 -0.43 0.56
CA LEU A 5 -10.22 -1.77 0.05
C LEU A 5 -11.73 -2.09 0.06
N LEU A 6 -12.42 -1.75 1.16
CA LEU A 6 -13.87 -1.93 1.27
C LEU A 6 -14.62 -1.11 0.21
N LYS A 7 -14.28 0.17 0.03
CA LYS A 7 -14.91 1.05 -0.97
C LYS A 7 -14.73 0.53 -2.40
N ASN A 8 -13.57 -0.07 -2.69
CA ASN A 8 -13.26 -0.66 -3.99
C ASN A 8 -13.80 -2.10 -4.15
N GLY A 9 -14.43 -2.67 -3.11
CA GLY A 9 -14.90 -4.07 -3.14
C GLY A 9 -13.77 -5.09 -3.26
N LEU A 10 -12.57 -4.77 -2.75
CA LEU A 10 -11.38 -5.62 -2.85
C LEU A 10 -11.05 -6.30 -1.51
N SER A 11 -10.66 -7.58 -1.58
CA SER A 11 -9.97 -8.23 -0.47
C SER A 11 -8.47 -7.91 -0.48
N ILE A 12 -7.77 -8.25 0.62
CA ILE A 12 -6.29 -8.15 0.70
C ILE A 12 -5.62 -9.05 -0.36
N VAL A 13 -6.25 -10.19 -0.68
CA VAL A 13 -5.78 -11.13 -1.72
C VAL A 13 -5.99 -10.54 -3.11
N ASP A 14 -7.09 -9.83 -3.35
CA ASP A 14 -7.32 -9.16 -4.63
C ASP A 14 -6.33 -8.02 -4.85
N LEU A 15 -6.02 -7.25 -3.81
CA LEU A 15 -4.95 -6.26 -3.85
C LEU A 15 -3.62 -6.90 -4.21
N SER A 16 -3.26 -8.03 -3.58
CA SER A 16 -1.97 -8.69 -3.82
C SER A 16 -1.82 -9.13 -5.27
N LYS A 17 -2.89 -9.66 -5.88
CA LYS A 17 -2.95 -10.01 -7.30
C LYS A 17 -2.80 -8.77 -8.18
N LYS A 18 -3.55 -7.70 -7.91
CA LYS A 18 -3.54 -6.46 -8.70
C LYS A 18 -2.18 -5.77 -8.70
N VAL A 19 -1.45 -5.78 -7.58
CA VAL A 19 -0.12 -5.14 -7.48
C VAL A 19 1.04 -6.11 -7.68
N SER A 20 0.75 -7.39 -7.94
CA SER A 20 1.69 -8.49 -8.20
C SER A 20 2.67 -8.75 -7.05
N ILE A 21 2.14 -8.91 -5.84
CA ILE A 21 2.90 -9.28 -4.64
C ILE A 21 2.30 -10.49 -3.93
N ASP A 22 3.09 -11.11 -3.06
CA ASP A 22 2.63 -12.21 -2.22
C ASP A 22 1.48 -11.78 -1.27
N PRO A 23 0.42 -12.59 -1.09
CA PRO A 23 -0.69 -12.26 -0.19
C PRO A 23 -0.26 -12.01 1.27
N SER A 24 0.74 -12.73 1.78
CA SER A 24 1.28 -12.52 3.13
C SER A 24 1.96 -11.16 3.23
N TYR A 25 2.68 -10.74 2.19
CA TYR A 25 3.29 -9.41 2.15
C TYR A 25 2.24 -8.29 2.04
N SER A 26 1.23 -8.46 1.19
CA SER A 26 0.05 -7.57 1.13
C SER A 26 -0.62 -7.42 2.50
N ASN A 27 -0.84 -8.54 3.20
CA ASN A 27 -1.43 -8.54 4.54
C ASN A 27 -0.55 -7.81 5.57
N GLN A 28 0.78 -7.96 5.49
CA GLN A 28 1.69 -7.21 6.35
C GLN A 28 1.62 -5.70 6.08
N ILE A 29 1.53 -5.28 4.82
CA ILE A 29 1.40 -3.85 4.45
C ILE A 29 0.07 -3.27 4.94
N VAL A 30 -1.06 -3.94 4.66
CA VAL A 30 -2.40 -3.47 5.03
C VAL A 30 -2.56 -3.32 6.55
N ASN A 31 -1.82 -4.12 7.33
CA ASN A 31 -1.80 -4.04 8.79
C ASN A 31 -0.65 -3.19 9.35
N GLY A 32 0.11 -2.47 8.52
CA GLY A 32 1.20 -1.59 8.96
C GLY A 32 2.42 -2.29 9.54
N LYS A 33 2.56 -3.62 9.34
CA LYS A 33 3.71 -4.41 9.83
C LYS A 33 4.96 -4.24 8.96
N ARG A 34 4.78 -3.85 7.70
CA ARG A 34 5.85 -3.63 6.72
C ARG A 34 5.54 -2.41 5.88
N ASN A 35 6.58 -1.63 5.61
CA ASN A 35 6.51 -0.52 4.68
C ASN A 35 6.87 -1.03 3.28
N PRO A 36 6.02 -0.77 2.26
CA PRO A 36 6.37 -1.07 0.88
C PRO A 36 7.46 -0.11 0.39
N SER A 37 8.12 -0.46 -0.72
CA SER A 37 8.98 0.49 -1.43
C SER A 37 8.14 1.65 -1.99
N PRO A 38 8.74 2.84 -2.24
CA PRO A 38 8.01 3.98 -2.79
C PRO A 38 7.27 3.65 -4.10
N LYS A 39 7.87 2.81 -4.95
CA LYS A 39 7.27 2.35 -6.20
C LYS A 39 6.03 1.49 -5.96
N LEU A 40 6.09 0.58 -4.99
CA LEU A 40 4.95 -0.28 -4.63
C LEU A 40 3.85 0.53 -3.92
N ALA A 41 4.22 1.47 -3.04
CA ALA A 41 3.28 2.38 -2.39
C ALA A 41 2.48 3.17 -3.42
N LYS A 42 3.15 3.74 -4.43
CA LYS A 42 2.53 4.44 -5.55
C LYS A 42 1.55 3.54 -6.31
N ARG A 43 1.97 2.34 -6.69
CA ARG A 43 1.11 1.38 -7.40
C ARG A 43 -0.15 1.01 -6.59
N ILE A 44 -0.02 0.85 -5.27
CA ILE A 44 -1.15 0.56 -4.39
C ILE A 44 -2.13 1.75 -4.39
N ALA A 45 -1.64 2.98 -4.27
CA ALA A 45 -2.47 4.18 -4.32
C ALA A 45 -3.23 4.31 -5.65
N GLU A 46 -2.52 4.14 -6.77
CA GLU A 46 -3.11 4.12 -8.12
C GLU A 46 -4.17 3.03 -8.29
N THR A 47 -3.92 1.83 -7.74
CA THR A 47 -4.86 0.70 -7.80
C THR A 47 -6.15 0.98 -7.02
N LEU A 48 -6.04 1.76 -5.95
CA LEU A 48 -7.15 2.14 -5.07
C LEU A 48 -7.82 3.46 -5.45
N GLY A 49 -7.27 4.19 -6.43
CA GLY A 49 -7.80 5.47 -6.89
C GLY A 49 -7.72 6.60 -5.86
N VAL A 50 -6.70 6.57 -4.99
CA VAL A 50 -6.49 7.55 -3.91
C VAL A 50 -5.10 8.18 -4.00
N GLU A 51 -4.91 9.29 -3.29
CA GLU A 51 -3.58 9.87 -3.17
C GLU A 51 -2.69 9.00 -2.29
N ILE A 52 -1.38 8.99 -2.57
CA ILE A 52 -0.43 8.18 -1.79
C ILE A 52 -0.45 8.56 -0.31
N THR A 53 -0.67 9.84 0.00
CA THR A 53 -0.76 10.40 1.35
C THR A 53 -2.03 9.99 2.10
N ASP A 54 -3.06 9.50 1.40
CA ASP A 54 -4.29 9.03 2.04
C ASP A 54 -4.08 7.68 2.76
N ILE A 55 -3.05 6.94 2.36
CA ILE A 55 -2.80 5.58 2.83
C ILE A 55 -1.37 5.32 3.32
N PHE A 56 -0.42 6.23 3.07
CA PHE A 56 0.95 6.16 3.55
C PHE A 56 1.44 7.53 4.07
N THR A 57 2.30 7.48 5.09
CA THR A 57 3.06 8.66 5.55
C THR A 57 4.41 8.69 4.84
N ILE A 58 4.80 9.86 4.32
CA ILE A 58 6.09 10.05 3.66
C ILE A 58 7.07 10.60 4.70
N GLU A 59 8.09 9.81 5.02
CA GLU A 59 9.20 10.22 5.89
C GLU A 59 10.43 10.51 5.03
N ILE A 60 10.96 11.73 5.13
CA ILE A 60 12.21 12.11 4.48
C ILE A 60 13.33 11.86 5.48
N ASN A 61 14.11 10.81 5.27
CA ASN A 61 15.32 10.59 6.04
C ASN A 61 16.33 11.67 5.67
N LYS A 62 16.54 12.63 6.58
CA LYS A 62 17.59 13.65 6.49
C LYS A 62 18.94 13.06 6.92
N GLU A 63 19.42 12.04 6.21
CA GLU A 63 20.77 11.53 6.42
C GLU A 63 21.48 11.32 5.09
N ALA A 64 22.16 12.38 4.67
CA ALA A 64 23.38 12.35 3.87
C ALA A 64 24.12 13.67 4.15
N ASN A 65 24.69 13.77 5.34
CA ASN A 65 25.84 14.65 5.60
C ASN A 65 27.10 13.82 5.43
#